data_AF-A0A183I491-F1
#
_entry.id   AF-A0A183I491-F1
#
_cell.length_a   1.000
_cell.length_b   1.000
_cell.length_c   1.000
_cell.angle_alpha   90.00
_cell.angle_beta   90.00
_cell.angle_gamma   90.00
#
_symmetry.space_group_name_H-M   'P 1'
#
loop_
_entity.id
_entity.type
_entity.pdbx_description
1 polymer ?
#
loop_
_entity_poly.entity_id
_entity_poly.type
_entity_poly.pdbx_seq_one_letter_code
_entity_poly.pdbx_strand_id
1 'polypeptide(L)'
;MRTECTVDGPIKTDDLHNLKEGEIFVDSESGQKFRVRKTSLPQQSIGGPHGVGDPNDRSLRRLEADVLIPQRMNEQIQRVECRVSLEGLTRCLRNEGNIVGLRKCQKELERYEEYISRLYILTLFHIYELSSTLSQDKFNDPWFRQKITDEYIKERAEYRRTGKNEMERKWEDYCEYKKKRGDWADLGDFNK
;
A
#
# COMPACT_ATOMS: atom_id res chain seq x y z
N MET A 1 -33.70 12.97 23.01
CA MET A 1 -32.52 13.84 22.85
C MET A 1 -31.44 13.03 22.15
N ARG A 2 -31.07 13.42 20.93
CA ARG A 2 -30.13 12.69 20.08
C ARG A 2 -28.73 13.16 20.49
N THR A 3 -27.94 12.28 21.08
CA THR A 3 -26.53 12.56 21.39
C THR A 3 -25.75 12.53 20.08
N GLU A 4 -25.36 13.71 19.59
CA GLU A 4 -24.45 13.84 18.47
C GLU A 4 -23.04 13.47 18.93
N CYS A 5 -22.44 12.49 18.25
CA CYS A 5 -21.03 12.17 18.40
C CYS A 5 -20.21 13.38 17.92
N THR A 6 -19.44 13.99 18.82
CA THR A 6 -18.40 14.94 18.44
C THR A 6 -17.33 14.19 17.68
N VAL A 7 -17.36 14.33 16.36
CA VAL A 7 -16.32 13.83 15.48
C VAL A 7 -15.13 14.78 15.67
N ASP A 8 -14.08 14.32 16.34
CA ASP A 8 -12.79 15.02 16.35
C ASP A 8 -12.24 14.98 14.91
N GLY A 9 -12.60 16.03 14.16
CA GLY A 9 -12.15 16.30 12.81
C GLY A 9 -10.82 17.06 12.79
N PRO A 10 -10.29 17.34 11.57
CA PRO A 10 -9.01 18.02 11.38
C PRO A 10 -9.04 19.43 11.98
N ILE A 11 -7.85 19.98 12.24
CA ILE A 11 -7.55 21.35 12.71
C ILE A 11 -8.75 22.27 12.57
N LYS A 12 -9.18 22.89 13.67
CA LYS A 12 -10.30 23.84 13.73
C LYS A 12 -10.05 24.98 12.72
N THR A 13 -10.55 24.74 11.51
CA THR A 13 -10.41 25.49 10.26
C THR A 13 -9.05 25.37 9.54
N ASP A 14 -9.04 24.69 8.40
CA ASP A 14 -8.09 24.87 7.28
C ASP A 14 -8.20 26.28 6.65
N ASP A 15 -8.87 27.23 7.32
CA ASP A 15 -9.23 28.53 6.76
C ASP A 15 -8.09 29.54 6.96
N LEU A 16 -7.02 29.32 6.19
CA LEU A 16 -5.79 30.12 6.19
C LEU A 16 -5.96 31.46 5.44
N HIS A 17 -7.18 31.86 5.07
CA HIS A 17 -7.44 33.10 4.31
C HIS A 17 -6.95 34.36 5.03
N ASN A 18 -7.08 34.39 6.35
CA ASN A 18 -6.73 35.55 7.18
C ASN A 18 -5.23 35.65 7.51
N LEU A 19 -4.46 34.58 7.26
CA LEU A 19 -3.02 34.54 7.54
C LEU A 19 -2.23 34.89 6.27
N LYS A 20 -1.08 35.57 6.42
CA LYS A 20 -0.19 35.88 5.29
C LYS A 20 0.69 34.69 4.97
N GLU A 21 1.10 34.59 3.70
CA GLU A 21 2.04 33.55 3.28
C GLU A 21 3.36 33.69 4.04
N GLY A 22 3.83 32.59 4.62
CA GLY A 22 5.08 32.54 5.37
C GLY A 22 4.96 32.88 6.87
N GLU A 23 3.79 33.26 7.37
CA GLU A 23 3.56 33.46 8.81
C GLU A 23 3.68 32.14 9.58
N ILE A 24 4.16 32.21 10.83
CA ILE A 24 4.26 31.05 11.71
C ILE A 24 2.98 30.97 12.52
N PHE A 25 2.14 29.99 12.21
CA PHE A 25 0.96 29.63 12.98
C PHE A 25 1.37 28.65 14.09
N VAL A 26 0.90 28.89 15.31
CA VAL A 26 1.09 27.96 16.43
C VAL A 26 -0.26 27.34 16.73
N ASP A 27 -0.35 26.03 16.58
CA ASP A 27 -1.58 25.30 16.90
C ASP A 27 -1.85 25.38 18.41
N SER A 28 -3.07 25.79 18.77
CA SER A 28 -3.50 25.95 20.16
C SER A 28 -3.63 24.62 20.91
N GLU A 29 -3.83 23.52 20.19
CA GLU A 29 -4.03 22.18 20.79
C GLU A 29 -2.74 21.36 20.84
N SER A 30 -1.97 21.31 19.74
CA SER A 30 -0.71 20.54 19.71
C SER A 30 0.54 21.33 20.08
N GLY A 31 0.47 22.67 20.13
CA GLY A 31 1.63 23.55 20.34
C GLY A 31 2.65 23.53 19.20
N GLN A 32 2.35 22.85 18.09
CA GLN A 32 3.26 22.76 16.95
C GLN A 32 3.25 24.04 16.11
N LYS A 33 4.43 24.43 15.63
CA LYS A 33 4.63 25.62 14.80
C LYS A 33 4.64 25.23 13.33
N PHE A 34 3.72 25.81 12.56
CA PHE A 34 3.60 25.57 11.12
C PHE A 34 3.86 26.88 10.36
N ARG A 35 4.62 26.79 9.26
CA ARG A 35 4.75 27.92 8.33
C ARG A 35 3.60 27.88 7.33
N VAL A 36 2.78 28.94 7.32
CA VAL A 36 1.61 29.07 6.45
C VAL A 36 2.03 29.08 4.98
N ARG A 37 1.45 28.18 4.17
CA ARG A 37 1.59 28.13 2.71
C ARG A 37 0.20 28.29 2.08
N LYS A 38 0.06 29.22 1.13
CA LYS A 38 -1.20 29.44 0.39
C LYS A 38 -1.22 28.55 -0.86
N THR A 39 -1.46 27.26 -0.64
CA THR A 39 -1.56 26.26 -1.71
C THR A 39 -2.99 25.76 -1.84
N SER A 40 -3.37 25.28 -3.02
CA SER A 40 -4.68 24.68 -3.26
C SER A 40 -4.91 23.37 -2.51
N LEU A 41 -3.87 22.79 -1.91
CA LEU A 41 -3.92 21.56 -1.12
C LEU A 41 -3.79 21.87 0.38
N PRO A 42 -4.42 21.05 1.26
CA PRO A 42 -4.34 21.22 2.70
C PRO A 42 -2.91 21.16 3.23
N GLN A 43 -2.63 21.90 4.31
CA GLN A 43 -1.30 21.97 4.92
C GLN A 43 -0.75 20.60 5.34
N GLN A 44 -1.62 19.69 5.79
CA GLN A 44 -1.27 18.31 6.16
C GLN A 44 -0.75 17.48 4.97
N SER A 45 -1.10 17.87 3.73
CA SER A 45 -0.69 17.21 2.50
C SER A 45 0.64 17.73 1.93
N ILE A 46 1.07 18.93 2.32
CA ILE A 46 2.32 19.59 1.83
C ILE A 46 3.34 19.80 2.97
N GLY A 47 2.96 19.50 4.21
CA GLY A 47 3.81 19.64 5.38
C GLY A 47 4.88 18.54 5.53
N GLY A 48 5.45 18.46 6.74
CA GLY A 48 6.43 17.44 7.11
C GLY A 48 7.88 17.76 6.70
N PRO A 49 8.84 16.96 7.15
CA PRO A 49 10.27 17.21 6.97
C PRO A 49 10.71 17.17 5.49
N HIS A 50 10.00 16.44 4.65
CA HIS A 50 10.29 16.29 3.22
C HIS A 50 9.22 16.93 2.31
N GLY A 51 8.27 17.71 2.86
CA GLY A 51 7.23 18.37 2.07
C GLY A 51 6.22 17.44 1.39
N VAL A 52 6.13 16.18 1.86
CA VAL A 52 5.24 15.13 1.32
C VAL A 52 4.08 14.78 2.28
N GLY A 53 3.86 15.64 3.28
CA GLY A 53 2.82 15.52 4.29
C GLY A 53 3.35 15.15 5.68
N ASP A 54 2.49 15.29 6.69
CA ASP A 54 2.83 15.01 8.09
C ASP A 54 2.99 13.49 8.35
N PRO A 55 4.14 13.02 8.87
CA PRO A 55 4.33 11.63 9.28
C PRO A 55 3.34 11.07 10.29
N ASN A 56 2.76 11.91 11.14
CA ASN A 56 1.88 11.47 12.23
C ASN A 56 0.40 11.50 11.84
N ASP A 57 0.08 12.03 10.66
CA ASP A 57 -1.26 12.02 10.10
C ASP A 57 -1.68 10.60 9.69
N ARG A 58 -2.75 10.11 10.34
CA ARG A 58 -3.38 8.80 10.08
C ARG A 58 -4.64 8.89 9.22
N SER A 59 -5.06 10.09 8.80
CA SER A 59 -6.24 10.25 7.97
C SER A 59 -6.02 9.63 6.57
N LEU A 60 -7.09 9.09 5.99
CA LEU A 60 -7.08 8.55 4.64
C LEU A 60 -7.67 9.57 3.67
N ARG A 61 -6.99 9.77 2.54
CA ARG A 61 -7.53 10.51 1.40
C ARG A 61 -8.54 9.62 0.66
N ARG A 62 -9.47 10.25 -0.06
CA ARG A 62 -10.47 9.51 -0.87
C ARG A 62 -9.82 8.52 -1.84
N LEU A 63 -8.79 8.97 -2.57
CA LEU A 63 -8.02 8.10 -3.46
C LEU A 63 -7.42 6.89 -2.73
N GLU A 64 -6.95 7.07 -1.49
CA GLU A 64 -6.36 5.99 -0.71
C GLU A 64 -7.43 4.99 -0.26
N ALA A 65 -8.55 5.49 0.25
CA ALA A 65 -9.65 4.70 0.75
C ALA A 65 -10.39 3.92 -0.35
N ASP A 66 -10.57 4.54 -1.52
CA ASP A 66 -11.44 4.06 -2.60
C ASP A 66 -10.67 3.32 -3.70
N VAL A 67 -9.36 3.56 -3.85
CA VAL A 67 -8.55 2.98 -4.94
C VAL A 67 -7.33 2.22 -4.40
N LEU A 68 -6.45 2.88 -3.64
CA LEU A 68 -5.16 2.27 -3.27
C LEU A 68 -5.30 1.11 -2.27
N ILE A 69 -6.11 1.28 -1.23
CA ILE A 69 -6.35 0.21 -0.24
C ILE A 69 -7.06 -0.98 -0.91
N PRO A 70 -8.15 -0.80 -1.67
CA PRO A 70 -8.73 -1.86 -2.51
C PRO A 70 -7.73 -2.58 -3.41
N GLN A 71 -6.86 -1.83 -4.09
CA GLN A 71 -5.84 -2.41 -4.96
C GLN A 71 -4.86 -3.27 -4.15
N ARG A 72 -4.39 -2.79 -3.00
CA ARG A 72 -3.49 -3.55 -2.13
C ARG A 72 -4.16 -4.78 -1.53
N MET A 73 -5.44 -4.68 -1.15
CA MET A 73 -6.24 -5.83 -0.71
C MET A 73 -6.30 -6.89 -1.82
N ASN A 74 -6.57 -6.47 -3.06
CA ASN A 74 -6.58 -7.36 -4.20
C ASN A 74 -5.21 -8.00 -4.46
N GLU A 75 -4.12 -7.22 -4.43
CA GLU A 75 -2.75 -7.74 -4.56
C GLU A 75 -2.42 -8.78 -3.48
N GLN A 76 -2.88 -8.57 -2.24
CA GLN A 76 -2.66 -9.50 -1.13
C GLN A 76 -3.49 -10.78 -1.27
N ILE A 77 -4.76 -10.66 -1.66
CA ILE A 77 -5.63 -11.82 -1.96
C ILE A 77 -4.99 -12.64 -3.08
N GLN A 78 -4.58 -11.99 -4.16
CA GLN A 78 -3.89 -12.62 -5.27
C GLN A 78 -2.62 -13.33 -4.82
N ARG A 79 -1.78 -12.70 -3.99
CA ARG A 79 -0.54 -13.32 -3.49
C ARG A 79 -0.80 -14.53 -2.60
N VAL A 80 -1.77 -14.48 -1.69
CA VAL A 80 -1.97 -15.55 -0.70
C VAL A 80 -2.75 -16.71 -1.31
N GLU A 81 -3.88 -16.45 -1.97
CA GLU A 81 -4.75 -17.51 -2.47
C GLU A 81 -4.19 -18.17 -3.74
N CYS A 82 -3.52 -17.40 -4.63
CA CYS A 82 -2.83 -17.97 -5.79
C CYS A 82 -1.73 -18.93 -5.34
N ARG A 83 -1.01 -18.57 -4.26
CA ARG A 83 0.09 -19.39 -3.76
C ARG A 83 -0.39 -20.77 -3.32
N VAL A 84 -1.56 -20.87 -2.68
CA VAL A 84 -2.11 -22.16 -2.23
C VAL A 84 -2.43 -23.05 -3.43
N SER A 85 -3.11 -22.52 -4.45
CA SER A 85 -3.47 -23.27 -5.66
C SER A 85 -2.23 -23.63 -6.49
N LEU A 86 -1.27 -22.70 -6.63
CA LEU A 86 -0.01 -22.92 -7.35
C LEU A 86 0.88 -23.95 -6.63
N GLU A 87 0.92 -23.95 -5.30
CA GLU A 87 1.71 -24.91 -4.52
C GLU A 87 1.22 -26.34 -4.74
N GLY A 88 -0.10 -26.56 -4.79
CA GLY A 88 -0.69 -27.86 -5.13
C GLY A 88 -0.26 -28.37 -6.50
N LEU A 89 -0.33 -27.51 -7.52
CA LEU A 89 0.11 -27.82 -8.88
C LEU A 89 1.62 -28.07 -8.95
N THR A 90 2.42 -27.22 -8.31
CA THR A 90 3.89 -27.33 -8.29
C THR A 90 4.33 -28.63 -7.62
N ARG A 91 3.68 -29.03 -6.52
CA ARG A 91 3.93 -30.30 -5.84
C ARG A 91 3.62 -31.49 -6.74
N CYS A 92 2.51 -31.44 -7.48
CA CYS A 92 2.14 -32.51 -8.41
C CYS A 92 3.15 -32.63 -9.56
N LEU A 93 3.52 -31.52 -10.20
CA LEU A 93 4.52 -31.50 -11.27
C LEU A 93 5.91 -31.96 -10.80
N ARG A 94 6.28 -31.64 -9.55
CA ARG A 94 7.54 -32.09 -8.95
C ARG A 94 7.59 -33.59 -8.71
N ASN A 95 6.46 -34.22 -8.38
CA ASN A 95 6.38 -35.66 -8.11
C ASN A 95 6.27 -36.51 -9.39
N GLU A 96 5.47 -36.06 -10.35
CA GLU A 96 5.18 -36.80 -11.60
C GLU A 96 6.14 -36.44 -12.74
N GLY A 97 6.93 -35.37 -12.60
CA GLY A 97 7.84 -34.84 -13.61
C GLY A 97 7.14 -33.95 -14.65
N ASN A 98 7.86 -32.98 -15.21
CA ASN A 98 7.26 -31.90 -16.01
C ASN A 98 6.49 -32.36 -17.27
N ILE A 99 6.87 -33.48 -17.90
CA ILE A 99 6.28 -33.93 -19.17
C ILE A 99 5.03 -34.79 -18.93
N VAL A 100 5.09 -35.73 -17.98
CA VAL A 100 3.98 -36.63 -17.63
C VAL A 100 2.99 -35.95 -16.67
N GLY A 101 3.52 -35.09 -15.80
CA GLY A 101 2.76 -34.30 -14.85
C GLY A 101 1.75 -33.37 -15.51
N LEU A 102 2.00 -32.83 -16.71
CA LEU A 102 1.00 -32.01 -17.41
C LEU A 102 -0.31 -32.76 -17.70
N ARG A 103 -0.27 -34.07 -17.97
CA ARG A 103 -1.48 -34.90 -18.13
C ARG A 103 -2.07 -35.36 -16.81
N LYS A 104 -1.22 -35.84 -15.89
CA LYS A 104 -1.70 -36.41 -14.62
C LYS A 104 -2.18 -35.35 -13.62
N CYS A 105 -1.58 -34.17 -13.65
CA CYS A 105 -1.91 -33.03 -12.80
C CYS A 105 -2.96 -32.10 -13.42
N GLN A 106 -3.67 -32.54 -14.47
CA GLN A 106 -4.68 -31.74 -15.17
C GLN A 106 -5.75 -31.18 -14.21
N LYS A 107 -6.15 -31.93 -13.19
CA LYS A 107 -7.12 -31.45 -12.17
C LYS A 107 -6.59 -30.30 -11.32
N GLU A 108 -5.30 -30.30 -11.00
CA GLU A 108 -4.66 -29.21 -10.26
C GLU A 108 -4.42 -28.00 -11.18
N LEU A 109 -4.19 -28.25 -12.47
CA LEU A 109 -4.11 -27.22 -13.50
C LEU A 109 -5.46 -26.54 -13.69
N GLU A 110 -6.56 -27.28 -13.79
CA GLU A 110 -7.93 -26.74 -13.89
C GLU A 110 -8.29 -25.89 -12.67
N ARG A 111 -7.93 -26.32 -11.44
CA ARG A 111 -8.11 -25.51 -10.23
C ARG A 111 -7.31 -24.21 -10.26
N TYR A 112 -6.07 -24.26 -10.78
CA TYR A 112 -5.22 -23.09 -10.93
C TYR A 112 -5.73 -22.14 -12.04
N GLU A 113 -6.16 -22.68 -13.18
CA GLU A 113 -6.73 -21.91 -14.29
C GLU A 113 -8.08 -21.30 -13.92
N GLU A 114 -8.94 -22.00 -13.18
CA GLU A 114 -10.19 -21.44 -12.65
C GLU A 114 -9.90 -20.24 -11.74
N TYR A 115 -8.90 -20.37 -10.87
CA TYR A 115 -8.47 -19.30 -9.98
C TYR A 115 -7.87 -18.10 -10.73
N ILE A 116 -7.02 -18.33 -11.75
CA ILE A 116 -6.46 -17.26 -12.60
C ILE A 116 -7.54 -16.61 -13.48
N SER A 117 -8.45 -17.40 -14.03
CA SER A 117 -9.54 -16.90 -14.88
C SER A 117 -10.47 -15.98 -14.09
N ARG A 118 -10.72 -16.28 -12.81
CA ARG A 118 -11.46 -15.39 -11.89
C ARG A 118 -10.74 -14.04 -11.69
N LEU A 119 -9.41 -14.01 -11.69
CA LEU A 119 -8.63 -12.77 -11.58
C LEU A 119 -8.59 -11.95 -12.87
N TYR A 120 -8.62 -12.60 -14.04
CA TYR A 120 -8.56 -11.94 -15.35
C TYR A 120 -9.93 -11.39 -15.80
N ILE A 121 -11.03 -11.98 -15.36
CA ILE A 121 -12.39 -11.46 -15.61
C ILE A 121 -12.60 -10.09 -14.96
N LEU A 122 -11.91 -9.80 -13.84
CA LEU A 122 -11.97 -8.50 -13.14
C LEU A 122 -11.38 -7.32 -13.93
N THR A 123 -10.55 -7.55 -14.95
CA THR A 123 -9.92 -6.48 -15.73
C THR A 123 -10.59 -6.20 -17.08
N LEU A 124 -11.45 -7.11 -17.56
CA LEU A 124 -12.00 -7.03 -18.92
C LEU A 124 -13.53 -6.83 -19.02
N PHE A 125 -14.31 -7.00 -17.96
CA PHE A 125 -15.77 -6.88 -18.07
C PHE A 125 -16.38 -6.03 -16.95
N HIS A 126 -16.66 -4.76 -17.25
CA HIS A 126 -17.34 -3.82 -16.36
C HIS A 126 -18.85 -4.10 -16.17
N ILE A 127 -19.41 -5.15 -16.76
CA ILE A 127 -20.86 -5.37 -16.72
C ILE A 127 -21.09 -6.88 -16.77
N TYR A 128 -21.23 -7.55 -15.62
CA TYR A 128 -22.15 -8.68 -15.40
C TYR A 128 -22.00 -9.12 -13.93
N GLU A 129 -23.01 -8.79 -13.16
CA GLU A 129 -23.28 -9.32 -11.83
C GLU A 129 -23.28 -10.85 -11.87
N LEU A 130 -22.82 -11.48 -10.79
CA LEU A 130 -22.62 -12.94 -10.57
C LEU A 130 -21.28 -13.52 -11.06
N SER A 131 -20.26 -13.44 -10.21
CA SER A 131 -19.66 -14.63 -9.57
C SER A 131 -18.36 -14.26 -8.85
N SER A 132 -18.44 -13.98 -7.55
CA SER A 132 -17.27 -13.97 -6.67
C SER A 132 -17.71 -14.01 -5.22
N THR A 133 -18.03 -15.18 -4.67
CA THR A 133 -18.33 -15.26 -3.24
C THR A 133 -17.03 -15.21 -2.42
N LEU A 134 -15.99 -15.94 -2.83
CA LEU A 134 -14.79 -16.10 -2.00
C LEU A 134 -13.91 -14.84 -1.85
N SER A 135 -13.65 -14.11 -2.95
CA SER A 135 -12.83 -12.89 -2.89
C SER A 135 -13.62 -11.73 -2.27
N GLN A 136 -14.93 -11.70 -2.48
CA GLN A 136 -15.82 -10.69 -1.91
C GLN A 136 -15.98 -10.88 -0.39
N ASP A 137 -15.98 -12.12 0.12
CA ASP A 137 -15.97 -12.39 1.56
C ASP A 137 -14.71 -11.82 2.24
N LYS A 138 -13.54 -11.96 1.61
CA LYS A 138 -12.29 -11.37 2.10
C LYS A 138 -12.27 -9.85 1.95
N PHE A 139 -12.80 -9.33 0.85
CA PHE A 139 -12.86 -7.89 0.62
C PHE A 139 -13.82 -7.17 1.57
N ASN A 140 -14.89 -7.85 1.96
CA ASN A 140 -15.88 -7.36 2.93
C ASN A 140 -15.46 -7.58 4.38
N ASP A 141 -14.37 -8.32 4.66
CA ASP A 141 -13.86 -8.51 6.02
C ASP A 141 -13.27 -7.19 6.57
N PRO A 142 -13.91 -6.59 7.61
CA PRO A 142 -13.45 -5.32 8.17
C PRO A 142 -12.04 -5.41 8.75
N TRP A 143 -11.67 -6.56 9.33
CA TRP A 143 -10.36 -6.77 9.94
C TRP A 143 -9.26 -6.87 8.88
N PHE A 144 -9.56 -7.51 7.74
CA PHE A 144 -8.64 -7.56 6.62
C PHE A 144 -8.39 -6.17 6.05
N ARG A 145 -9.45 -5.39 5.80
CA ARG A 145 -9.33 -4.00 5.35
C ARG A 145 -8.54 -3.14 6.34
N GLN A 146 -8.80 -3.28 7.63
CA GLN A 146 -8.08 -2.54 8.67
C GLN A 146 -6.59 -2.89 8.67
N LYS A 147 -6.24 -4.18 8.60
CA LYS A 147 -4.85 -4.62 8.53
C LYS A 147 -4.09 -4.00 7.36
N ILE A 148 -4.67 -4.06 6.14
CA ILE A 148 -4.05 -3.47 4.95
C ILE A 148 -3.94 -1.95 5.06
N THR A 149 -4.94 -1.32 5.67
CA THR A 149 -4.94 0.12 5.95
C THR A 149 -3.80 0.51 6.89
N ASP A 150 -3.60 -0.23 7.98
CA ASP A 150 -2.55 0.03 8.96
C ASP A 150 -1.16 -0.17 8.34
N GLU A 151 -0.98 -1.21 7.54
CA GLU A 151 0.25 -1.45 6.77
C GLU A 151 0.53 -0.28 5.80
N TYR A 152 -0.48 0.18 5.07
CA TYR A 152 -0.37 1.34 4.18
C TYR A 152 -0.01 2.63 4.93
N ILE A 153 -0.69 2.93 6.04
CA ILE A 153 -0.42 4.12 6.85
C ILE A 153 0.99 4.09 7.41
N LYS A 154 1.47 2.93 7.86
CA LYS A 154 2.84 2.76 8.37
C LYS A 154 3.87 3.07 7.28
N GLU A 155 3.72 2.49 6.09
CA GLU A 155 4.63 2.72 4.96
C GLU A 155 4.60 4.19 4.53
N ARG A 156 3.41 4.79 4.43
CA ARG A 156 3.24 6.21 4.13
C ARG A 156 3.91 7.10 5.16
N ALA A 157 3.75 6.80 6.45
CA ALA A 157 4.39 7.54 7.53
C ALA A 157 5.92 7.44 7.44
N GLU A 158 6.46 6.24 7.16
CA GLU A 158 7.90 6.04 6.95
C GLU A 158 8.42 6.85 5.76
N TYR A 159 7.71 6.83 4.62
CA TYR A 159 8.03 7.66 3.46
C TYR A 159 8.01 9.16 3.80
N ARG A 160 7.00 9.61 4.55
CA ARG A 160 6.93 11.01 5.00
C ARG A 160 8.06 11.40 5.96
N ARG A 161 8.57 10.46 6.78
CA ARG A 161 9.70 10.68 7.70
C ARG A 161 11.05 10.71 7.00
N THR A 162 11.28 9.81 6.05
CA THR A 162 12.62 9.57 5.47
C THR A 162 12.76 10.08 4.05
N GLY A 163 11.65 10.32 3.35
CA GLY A 163 11.60 10.62 1.92
C GLY A 163 11.88 9.42 1.03
N LYS A 164 12.00 8.20 1.57
CA LYS A 164 12.43 6.99 0.84
C LYS A 164 11.36 5.91 0.84
N ASN A 165 11.15 5.27 -0.30
CA ASN A 165 10.23 4.14 -0.43
C ASN A 165 10.82 2.87 0.21
N GLU A 166 10.01 1.80 0.34
CA GLU A 166 10.47 0.54 0.94
C GLU A 166 11.67 -0.08 0.20
N MET A 167 11.66 -0.01 -1.14
CA MET A 167 12.69 -0.61 -1.97
C MET A 167 14.02 0.15 -1.85
N GLU A 168 14.00 1.48 -1.88
CA GLU A 168 15.17 2.34 -1.64
C GLU A 168 15.81 2.05 -0.29
N ARG A 169 15.01 1.88 0.77
CA ARG A 169 15.52 1.52 2.09
C ARG A 169 16.20 0.14 2.08
N LYS A 170 15.55 -0.86 1.49
CA LYS A 170 16.16 -2.21 1.34
C LYS A 170 17.43 -2.18 0.49
N TRP A 171 17.48 -1.34 -0.54
CA TRP A 171 18.67 -1.15 -1.37
C TRP A 171 19.81 -0.54 -0.57
N GLU A 172 19.53 0.46 0.25
CA GLU A 172 20.53 1.08 1.14
C GLU A 172 21.06 0.08 2.16
N ASP A 173 20.17 -0.68 2.80
CA ASP A 173 20.53 -1.74 3.73
C ASP A 173 21.41 -2.81 3.05
N TYR A 174 21.06 -3.19 1.82
CA TYR A 174 21.84 -4.14 1.02
C TYR A 174 23.21 -3.58 0.62
N CYS A 175 23.27 -2.32 0.19
CA CYS A 175 24.51 -1.61 -0.11
C CYS A 175 25.41 -1.55 1.14
N GLU A 176 24.86 -1.23 2.30
CA GLU A 176 25.60 -1.18 3.56
C GLU A 176 26.10 -2.57 3.97
N TYR A 177 25.26 -3.60 3.84
CA TYR A 177 25.64 -4.99 4.06
C TYR A 177 26.83 -5.41 3.18
N LYS A 178 26.78 -5.09 1.88
CA LYS A 178 27.86 -5.42 0.94
C LYS A 178 29.15 -4.65 1.23
N LYS A 179 29.05 -3.37 1.59
CA LYS A 179 30.19 -2.55 2.04
C LYS A 179 30.86 -3.16 3.27
N LYS A 180 30.09 -3.59 4.27
CA LYS A 180 30.63 -4.25 5.49
C LYS A 180 31.34 -5.56 5.19
N ARG A 181 30.93 -6.29 4.16
CA ARG A 181 31.58 -7.54 3.74
C ARG A 181 32.86 -7.33 2.93
N GLY A 182 33.12 -6.14 2.40
CA GLY A 182 34.24 -5.89 1.49
C GLY A 182 34.00 -6.40 0.05
N ASP A 183 32.77 -6.78 -0.29
CA ASP A 183 32.38 -7.28 -1.62
C ASP A 183 31.98 -6.14 -2.58
N TRP A 184 32.10 -4.87 -2.17
CA TRP A 184 31.66 -3.72 -2.95
C TRP A 184 32.82 -3.20 -3.80
N ALA A 185 32.79 -3.49 -5.10
CA ALA A 185 33.61 -2.76 -6.06
C ALA A 185 33.04 -1.34 -6.19
N ASP A 186 33.85 -0.32 -5.95
CA ASP A 186 33.44 1.05 -6.15
C ASP A 186 33.06 1.25 -7.63
N LEU A 187 31.80 1.61 -7.88
CA LEU A 187 31.31 1.94 -9.24
C LEU A 187 32.07 3.11 -9.89
N GLY A 188 32.99 3.76 -9.16
CA GLY A 188 33.94 4.74 -9.67
C GLY A 188 35.05 4.15 -10.56
N ASP A 189 35.26 2.83 -10.56
CA ASP A 189 36.28 2.18 -11.40
C ASP A 189 35.76 1.77 -12.79
N PHE A 190 34.45 1.88 -13.08
CA PHE A 190 33.90 1.57 -14.41
C PHE A 190 33.98 2.73 -15.42
N ASN A 191 34.49 3.90 -14.99
CA ASN A 191 34.63 5.10 -15.83
C ASN A 191 36.09 5.57 -15.97
N LYS A 192 37.05 4.66 -15.79
CA LYS A 192 38.48 4.89 -16.06
C LYS A 192 38.95 4.14 -17.29
#